data_AF-A0A928FTX5-F1
#
_entry.id   AF-A0A928FTX5-F1
#
_cell.length_a   1.000
_cell.length_b   1.000
_cell.length_c   1.000
_cell.angle_alpha   90.00
_cell.angle_beta   90.00
_cell.angle_gamma   90.00
#
_symmetry.space_group_name_H-M   'P 1'
#
loop_
_entity.id
_entity.type
_entity.pdbx_description
1 polymer ?
#
loop_
_entity_poly.entity_id
_entity_poly.type
_entity_poly.pdbx_seq_one_letter_code
_entity_poly.pdbx_strand_id
1 'polypeptide(L)'
;MKKIFLLLATVGMIFTACETGNEPNGTNNNQPQQPTSNIMLNPPTITTDAGEGNYEVSVNSTCSWTAYSLDSWIKVKTTAGDAGTTTLQFSVTNNSEKESRRGVINLTNADHSLTAELYVIQSALEYKIGDIVSVKGVKGIVFYKDNSITKLVSIAESNTKLCWCIEDVVTSATNQYNGADNMAKIKAINGWETNYPAFKWCADLGDGWYLPAVYELVDFFKQAQIINETLEENGYNHINEDHLLWSSTDATGIEDSAAYIVGEDGMLGLRYKSIEDSFVRAVYTIEN
;
A
#
# COMPACT_ATOMS: atom_id res chain seq x y z
N MET A 1 -0.03 28.67 -33.00
CA MET A 1 1.12 28.32 -33.87
C MET A 1 1.23 26.81 -33.84
N LYS A 2 1.14 26.00 -34.90
CA LYS A 2 1.31 26.16 -36.34
C LYS A 2 0.09 25.58 -37.08
N LYS A 3 -0.44 26.33 -38.05
CA LYS A 3 -1.40 25.84 -39.06
C LYS A 3 -0.59 25.24 -40.20
N ILE A 4 -0.91 24.04 -40.64
CA ILE A 4 -0.36 23.44 -41.86
C ILE A 4 -1.37 23.60 -42.99
N PHE A 5 -0.93 24.28 -44.04
CA PHE A 5 -1.57 24.46 -45.33
C PHE A 5 -1.52 23.12 -46.10
N LEU A 6 -2.66 22.67 -46.64
CA LEU A 6 -2.66 21.75 -47.79
C LEU A 6 -3.24 22.49 -48.99
N LEU A 7 -2.44 22.50 -50.05
CA LEU A 7 -2.72 23.09 -51.36
C LEU A 7 -3.79 22.24 -52.07
N LEU A 8 -4.93 22.84 -52.43
CA LEU A 8 -5.84 22.27 -53.42
C LEU A 8 -5.29 22.56 -54.82
N ALA A 9 -5.10 21.51 -55.61
CA ALA A 9 -5.04 21.61 -57.07
C ALA A 9 -6.25 20.87 -57.64
N THR A 10 -7.20 21.66 -58.13
CA THR A 10 -8.32 21.22 -58.95
C THR A 10 -7.88 21.11 -60.41
N VAL A 11 -8.16 19.97 -61.05
CA VAL A 11 -8.34 19.90 -62.50
C VAL A 11 -9.63 19.13 -62.73
N GLY A 12 -10.66 19.83 -63.18
CA GLY A 12 -11.89 19.25 -63.67
C GLY A 12 -11.74 18.83 -65.14
N MET A 13 -12.40 17.74 -65.50
CA MET A 13 -12.98 17.58 -66.82
C MET A 13 -14.35 16.92 -66.66
N ILE A 14 -15.36 17.61 -67.21
CA ILE A 14 -16.74 17.18 -67.31
C ILE A 14 -16.88 16.47 -68.66
N PHE A 15 -17.44 15.26 -68.68
CA PHE A 15 -18.21 14.77 -69.82
C PHE A 15 -19.52 14.14 -69.33
N THR A 16 -20.55 14.39 -70.12
CA THR A 16 -21.97 14.33 -69.79
C THR A 16 -22.60 12.98 -70.16
N ALA A 17 -23.43 12.48 -69.23
CA ALA A 17 -24.73 11.80 -69.36
C ALA A 17 -24.97 10.50 -70.18
N CYS A 18 -25.76 9.64 -69.49
CA CYS A 18 -26.92 8.84 -69.91
C CYS A 18 -26.77 7.44 -70.55
N GLU A 19 -27.04 6.46 -69.68
CA GLU A 19 -27.99 5.33 -69.81
C GLU A 19 -27.78 4.13 -70.76
N THR A 20 -27.80 2.97 -70.07
CA THR A 20 -28.44 1.68 -70.37
C THR A 20 -27.87 0.78 -71.47
N GLY A 21 -27.38 -0.40 -71.04
CA GLY A 21 -27.09 -1.53 -71.91
C GLY A 21 -26.36 -2.68 -71.19
N ASN A 22 -27.14 -3.55 -70.54
CA ASN A 22 -26.92 -4.96 -70.16
C ASN A 22 -25.50 -5.54 -69.96
N GLU A 23 -25.35 -6.16 -68.77
CA GLU A 23 -24.44 -7.26 -68.40
C GLU A 23 -24.50 -8.47 -69.37
N PRO A 24 -23.49 -9.40 -69.40
CA PRO A 24 -22.89 -9.98 -68.19
C PRO A 24 -21.39 -10.36 -68.23
N ASN A 25 -20.97 -10.89 -67.07
CA ASN A 25 -19.85 -11.80 -66.77
C ASN A 25 -18.58 -11.20 -66.14
N GLY A 26 -18.62 -11.11 -64.81
CA GLY A 26 -17.81 -11.96 -63.94
C GLY A 26 -16.29 -11.86 -64.05
N THR A 27 -15.70 -11.00 -63.22
CA THR A 27 -14.47 -11.36 -62.50
C THR A 27 -14.75 -11.22 -61.01
N ASN A 28 -15.02 -12.37 -60.40
CA ASN A 28 -15.02 -12.54 -58.97
C ASN A 28 -13.58 -12.31 -58.48
N ASN A 29 -13.30 -11.14 -57.93
CA ASN A 29 -12.08 -10.89 -57.16
C ASN A 29 -12.19 -11.56 -55.78
N ASN A 30 -12.33 -12.90 -55.79
CA ASN A 30 -12.01 -13.74 -54.65
C ASN A 30 -10.48 -13.93 -54.65
N GLN A 31 -9.74 -12.89 -54.26
CA GLN A 31 -8.46 -13.16 -53.61
C GLN A 31 -8.82 -13.75 -52.25
N PRO A 32 -8.37 -14.97 -51.90
CA PRO A 32 -8.46 -15.44 -50.51
C PRO A 32 -7.84 -14.34 -49.65
N GLN A 33 -8.59 -13.77 -48.70
CA GLN A 33 -7.98 -12.96 -47.66
C GLN A 33 -6.90 -13.83 -47.02
N GLN A 34 -5.64 -13.44 -47.21
CA GLN A 34 -4.52 -14.12 -46.59
C GLN A 34 -4.79 -14.14 -45.08
N PRO A 35 -4.69 -15.30 -44.39
CA PRO A 35 -4.92 -15.35 -42.96
C PRO A 35 -4.02 -14.31 -42.28
N THR A 36 -4.63 -13.35 -41.58
CA THR A 36 -3.90 -12.27 -40.93
C THR A 36 -3.08 -12.87 -39.79
N SER A 37 -1.76 -12.90 -39.95
CA SER A 37 -0.87 -13.35 -38.90
C SER A 37 -0.83 -12.34 -37.76
N ASN A 38 -0.94 -12.82 -36.52
CA ASN A 38 -1.04 -12.00 -35.32
C ASN A 38 -0.61 -12.77 -34.06
N ILE A 39 -0.25 -12.00 -33.04
CA ILE A 39 -0.14 -12.43 -31.64
C ILE A 39 -1.05 -11.47 -30.86
N MET A 40 -1.98 -12.00 -30.08
CA MET A 40 -2.93 -11.19 -29.32
C MET A 40 -3.02 -11.69 -27.89
N LEU A 41 -2.91 -10.76 -26.95
CA LEU A 41 -3.07 -10.99 -25.52
C LEU A 41 -4.48 -10.62 -25.07
N ASN A 42 -5.09 -11.46 -24.23
CA ASN A 42 -6.38 -11.16 -23.64
C ASN A 42 -6.36 -11.41 -22.11
N PRO A 43 -6.39 -10.35 -21.28
CA PRO A 43 -6.33 -8.93 -21.66
C PRO A 43 -4.91 -8.47 -22.09
N PRO A 44 -4.75 -7.34 -22.81
CA PRO A 44 -3.43 -6.77 -23.16
C PRO A 44 -2.82 -5.94 -22.01
N THR A 45 -3.53 -5.77 -20.91
CA THR A 45 -3.05 -5.07 -19.71
C THR A 45 -3.56 -5.80 -18.47
N ILE A 46 -2.68 -5.97 -17.49
CA ILE A 46 -3.00 -6.51 -16.18
C ILE A 46 -2.66 -5.46 -15.13
N THR A 47 -3.57 -5.24 -14.19
CA THR A 47 -3.35 -4.43 -13.00
C THR A 47 -3.25 -5.35 -11.79
N THR A 48 -2.26 -5.14 -10.93
CA THR A 48 -2.03 -5.93 -9.73
C THR A 48 -1.96 -5.04 -8.49
N ASP A 49 -2.20 -5.63 -7.32
CA ASP A 49 -1.87 -4.99 -6.05
C ASP A 49 -0.35 -4.84 -5.90
N ALA A 50 0.08 -4.06 -4.90
CA ALA A 50 1.49 -3.84 -4.58
C ALA A 50 2.22 -5.14 -4.19
N GLY A 51 1.50 -6.17 -3.75
CA GLY A 51 2.05 -7.46 -3.34
C GLY A 51 2.77 -8.22 -4.46
N GLU A 52 3.57 -9.22 -4.07
CA GLU A 52 4.04 -10.23 -5.01
C GLU A 52 2.89 -11.15 -5.46
N GLY A 53 2.99 -11.70 -6.67
CA GLY A 53 1.89 -12.48 -7.23
C GLY A 53 2.26 -13.26 -8.48
N ASN A 54 1.43 -14.24 -8.80
CA ASN A 54 1.53 -15.05 -10.01
C ASN A 54 0.30 -14.79 -10.88
N TYR A 55 0.53 -14.59 -12.18
CA TYR A 55 -0.51 -14.18 -13.12
C TYR A 55 -0.45 -15.01 -14.39
N GLU A 56 -1.61 -15.14 -15.02
CA GLU A 56 -1.79 -15.85 -16.27
C GLU A 56 -2.57 -14.97 -17.25
N VAL A 57 -2.15 -14.97 -18.51
CA VAL A 57 -2.82 -14.24 -19.60
C VAL A 57 -2.94 -15.16 -20.81
N SER A 58 -4.11 -15.14 -21.47
CA SER A 58 -4.31 -15.91 -22.69
C SER A 58 -3.58 -15.26 -23.87
N VAL A 59 -2.83 -16.07 -24.62
CA VAL A 59 -2.19 -15.70 -25.88
C VAL A 59 -2.90 -16.44 -26.99
N ASN A 60 -3.56 -15.69 -27.88
CA ASN A 60 -4.09 -16.21 -29.13
C ASN A 60 -3.13 -15.81 -30.25
N SER A 61 -2.46 -16.79 -30.86
CA SER A 61 -1.53 -16.55 -31.95
C SER A 61 -1.75 -17.48 -33.13
N THR A 62 -1.40 -17.00 -34.32
CA THR A 62 -1.37 -17.79 -35.56
C THR A 62 0.01 -18.40 -35.84
N CYS A 63 1.00 -18.14 -34.98
CA CYS A 63 2.37 -18.63 -35.08
C CYS A 63 2.93 -19.02 -33.71
N SER A 64 4.06 -19.73 -33.68
CA SER A 64 4.83 -19.87 -32.44
C SER A 64 5.39 -18.52 -32.00
N TRP A 65 5.46 -18.30 -30.69
CA TRP A 65 5.89 -17.05 -30.08
C TRP A 65 6.91 -17.32 -28.95
N THR A 66 7.69 -16.30 -28.64
CA THR A 66 8.57 -16.22 -27.46
C THR A 66 8.19 -15.01 -26.63
N ALA A 67 8.45 -15.05 -25.32
CA ALA A 67 8.12 -13.99 -24.38
C ALA A 67 9.28 -13.66 -23.45
N TYR A 68 9.50 -12.37 -23.20
CA TYR A 68 10.53 -11.88 -22.27
C TYR A 68 10.15 -10.52 -21.67
N SER A 69 10.75 -10.18 -20.53
CA SER A 69 10.69 -8.84 -19.95
C SER A 69 12.09 -8.40 -19.51
N LEU A 70 12.36 -7.10 -19.61
CA LEU A 70 13.59 -6.49 -19.10
C LEU A 70 13.38 -5.85 -17.72
N ASP A 71 12.13 -5.75 -17.27
CA ASP A 71 11.77 -5.26 -15.95
C ASP A 71 12.13 -6.31 -14.90
N SER A 72 13.14 -6.03 -14.08
CA SER A 72 13.69 -6.99 -13.10
C SER A 72 12.67 -7.50 -12.06
N TRP A 73 11.59 -6.75 -11.84
CA TRP A 73 10.49 -7.11 -10.94
C TRP A 73 9.44 -8.02 -11.60
N ILE A 74 9.54 -8.28 -12.92
CA ILE A 74 8.69 -9.21 -13.68
C ILE A 74 9.51 -10.43 -14.07
N LYS A 75 9.06 -11.62 -13.67
CA LYS A 75 9.65 -12.89 -14.07
C LYS A 75 8.69 -13.67 -14.97
N VAL A 76 9.03 -13.73 -16.26
CA VAL A 76 8.30 -14.55 -17.24
C VAL A 76 8.61 -16.02 -16.99
N LYS A 77 7.58 -16.85 -16.78
CA LYS A 77 7.71 -18.29 -16.56
C LYS A 77 7.48 -19.07 -17.86
N THR A 78 6.46 -18.70 -18.63
CA THR A 78 6.23 -19.25 -19.97
C THR A 78 6.97 -18.41 -21.00
N THR A 79 8.17 -18.85 -21.41
CA THR A 79 9.03 -18.09 -22.33
C THR A 79 8.78 -18.37 -23.81
N ALA A 80 7.95 -19.36 -24.14
CA ALA A 80 7.54 -19.68 -25.51
C ALA A 80 6.20 -20.43 -25.55
N GLY A 81 5.55 -20.40 -26.70
CA GLY A 81 4.35 -21.20 -26.98
C GLY A 81 4.11 -21.38 -28.48
N ASP A 82 3.34 -22.41 -28.82
CA ASP A 82 2.98 -22.71 -30.21
C ASP A 82 1.82 -21.83 -30.71
N ALA A 83 1.51 -21.97 -32.01
CA ALA A 83 0.31 -21.40 -32.58
C ALA A 83 -0.97 -21.96 -31.92
N GLY A 84 -2.03 -21.15 -31.92
CA GLY A 84 -3.30 -21.43 -31.26
C GLY A 84 -3.46 -20.63 -29.97
N THR A 85 -4.37 -21.10 -29.13
CA THR A 85 -4.62 -20.52 -27.80
C THR A 85 -3.69 -21.17 -26.78
N THR A 86 -2.85 -20.36 -26.16
CA THR A 86 -1.88 -20.78 -25.14
C THR A 86 -1.95 -19.82 -23.94
N THR A 87 -1.20 -20.13 -22.87
CA THR A 87 -1.20 -19.33 -21.63
C THR A 87 0.20 -18.81 -21.33
N LEU A 88 0.34 -17.50 -21.19
CA LEU A 88 1.53 -16.83 -20.67
C LEU A 88 1.45 -16.77 -19.14
N GLN A 89 2.38 -17.41 -18.44
CA GLN A 89 2.53 -17.31 -16.99
C GLN A 89 3.71 -16.38 -16.65
N PHE A 90 3.51 -15.51 -15.67
CA PHE A 90 4.57 -14.66 -15.11
C PHE A 90 4.34 -14.44 -13.61
N SER A 91 5.34 -13.90 -12.93
CA SER A 91 5.21 -13.43 -11.56
C SER A 91 5.77 -12.02 -11.42
N VAL A 92 5.27 -11.28 -10.44
CA VAL A 92 5.79 -9.97 -10.05
C VAL A 92 6.33 -10.03 -8.64
N THR A 93 7.40 -9.30 -8.35
CA THR A 93 7.86 -9.07 -6.96
C THR A 93 7.04 -7.95 -6.30
N ASN A 94 7.09 -7.83 -4.97
CA ASN A 94 6.44 -6.74 -4.24
C ASN A 94 6.90 -5.36 -4.70
N ASN A 95 5.98 -4.41 -4.81
CA ASN A 95 6.23 -2.98 -4.92
C ASN A 95 6.15 -2.35 -3.53
N SER A 96 7.30 -2.05 -2.94
CA SER A 96 7.38 -1.40 -1.62
C SER A 96 7.30 0.13 -1.71
N GLU A 97 7.18 0.68 -2.91
CA GLU A 97 7.16 2.13 -3.15
C GLU A 97 5.75 2.69 -3.08
N LYS A 98 5.64 3.97 -2.69
CA LYS A 98 4.38 4.73 -2.65
C LYS A 98 3.87 5.18 -4.02
N GLU A 99 4.59 4.80 -5.08
CA GLU A 99 4.24 5.08 -6.47
C GLU A 99 3.93 3.80 -7.22
N SER A 100 2.93 3.87 -8.09
CA SER A 100 2.62 2.76 -9.00
C SER A 100 3.75 2.59 -10.02
N ARG A 101 4.05 1.35 -10.39
CA ARG A 101 5.06 1.05 -11.42
C ARG A 101 4.45 0.32 -12.60
N ARG A 102 5.02 0.56 -13.78
CA ARG A 102 4.60 -0.06 -15.03
C ARG A 102 5.78 -0.79 -15.66
N GLY A 103 5.51 -1.99 -16.16
CA GLY A 103 6.46 -2.81 -16.90
C GLY A 103 5.81 -3.45 -18.11
N VAL A 104 6.62 -4.12 -18.92
CA VAL A 104 6.18 -4.73 -20.17
C VAL A 104 6.73 -6.14 -20.34
N ILE A 105 5.88 -7.05 -20.77
CA ILE A 105 6.29 -8.35 -21.32
C ILE A 105 6.10 -8.29 -22.83
N ASN A 106 7.20 -8.49 -23.56
CA ASN A 106 7.23 -8.48 -25.02
C ASN A 106 7.04 -9.90 -25.53
N LEU A 107 6.14 -10.08 -26.48
CA LEU A 107 5.97 -11.32 -27.23
C LEU A 107 6.38 -11.09 -28.68
N THR A 108 7.05 -12.08 -29.29
CA THR A 108 7.47 -12.00 -30.68
C THR A 108 7.57 -13.37 -31.34
N ASN A 109 7.35 -13.43 -32.65
CA ASN A 109 7.56 -14.64 -33.44
C ASN A 109 9.04 -14.82 -33.80
N ALA A 110 9.40 -15.96 -34.41
CA ALA A 110 10.79 -16.35 -34.63
C ALA A 110 11.63 -15.40 -35.50
N ASP A 111 11.00 -14.69 -36.46
CA ASP A 111 11.67 -13.71 -37.33
C ASP A 111 11.52 -12.25 -36.85
N HIS A 112 10.89 -12.06 -35.68
CA HIS A 112 10.60 -10.77 -35.08
C HIS A 112 9.69 -9.83 -35.87
N SER A 113 8.97 -10.32 -36.89
CA SER A 113 8.05 -9.52 -37.69
C SER A 113 6.71 -9.23 -37.01
N LEU A 114 6.30 -10.08 -36.07
CA LEU A 114 5.10 -9.91 -35.25
C LEU A 114 5.50 -9.65 -33.79
N THR A 115 4.84 -8.66 -33.20
CA THR A 115 5.04 -8.28 -31.80
C THR A 115 3.72 -8.04 -31.09
N ALA A 116 3.67 -8.37 -29.80
CA ALA A 116 2.61 -7.96 -28.90
C ALA A 116 3.22 -7.56 -27.55
N GLU A 117 2.57 -6.64 -26.85
CA GLU A 117 2.99 -6.17 -25.54
C GLU A 117 1.90 -6.45 -24.51
N LEU A 118 2.29 -7.06 -23.40
CA LEU A 118 1.46 -7.10 -22.19
C LEU A 118 1.98 -6.02 -21.25
N TYR A 119 1.14 -5.02 -20.96
CA TYR A 119 1.47 -4.04 -19.93
C TYR A 119 1.07 -4.59 -18.55
N VAL A 120 2.01 -4.53 -17.61
CA VAL A 120 1.78 -4.87 -16.21
C VAL A 120 1.84 -3.59 -15.40
N ILE A 121 0.73 -3.21 -14.78
CA ILE A 121 0.63 -2.04 -13.90
C ILE A 121 0.51 -2.57 -12.48
N GLN A 122 1.54 -2.37 -11.67
CA GLN A 122 1.53 -2.75 -10.26
C GLN A 122 1.27 -1.52 -9.40
N SER A 123 0.27 -1.62 -8.54
CA SER A 123 -0.17 -0.52 -7.68
C SER A 123 0.92 -0.08 -6.69
N ALA A 124 0.83 1.17 -6.24
CA ALA A 124 1.58 1.69 -5.12
C ALA A 124 1.30 0.90 -3.82
N LEU A 125 2.27 0.88 -2.91
CA LEU A 125 2.09 0.37 -1.55
C LEU A 125 1.08 1.23 -0.78
N GLU A 126 -0.08 0.65 -0.50
CA GLU A 126 -1.08 1.23 0.37
C GLU A 126 -1.24 0.39 1.64
N TYR A 127 -1.19 1.05 2.80
CA TYR A 127 -1.48 0.43 4.08
C TYR A 127 -2.97 0.53 4.40
N LYS A 128 -3.53 -0.56 4.91
CA LYS A 128 -4.91 -0.67 5.38
C LYS A 128 -4.93 -0.84 6.89
N ILE A 129 -6.01 -0.38 7.53
CA ILE A 129 -6.23 -0.66 8.95
C ILE A 129 -6.25 -2.17 9.15
N GLY A 130 -5.53 -2.66 10.15
CA GLY A 130 -5.32 -4.09 10.42
C GLY A 130 -4.04 -4.66 9.78
N ASP A 131 -3.40 -4.00 8.82
CA ASP A 131 -2.17 -4.55 8.23
C ASP A 131 -1.05 -4.66 9.26
N ILE A 132 -0.39 -5.82 9.32
CA ILE A 132 0.92 -5.95 9.99
C ILE A 132 1.98 -5.40 9.05
N VAL A 133 2.56 -4.27 9.41
CA VAL A 133 3.59 -3.58 8.61
C VAL A 133 4.96 -3.78 9.25
N SER A 134 5.95 -4.12 8.41
CA SER A 134 7.37 -4.14 8.78
C SER A 134 8.13 -3.08 8.00
N VAL A 135 8.57 -2.00 8.65
CA VAL A 135 9.30 -0.89 8.02
C VAL A 135 10.53 -0.52 8.85
N LYS A 136 11.71 -0.48 8.23
CA LYS A 136 12.97 -0.10 8.92
C LYS A 136 13.23 -0.85 10.25
N GLY A 137 12.82 -2.13 10.34
CA GLY A 137 12.96 -2.94 11.55
C GLY A 137 11.84 -2.79 12.59
N VAL A 138 10.90 -1.85 12.38
CA VAL A 138 9.67 -1.69 13.17
C VAL A 138 8.62 -2.66 12.66
N LYS A 139 8.00 -3.44 13.55
CA LYS A 139 6.86 -4.30 13.25
C LYS A 139 5.66 -3.91 14.11
N GLY A 140 4.56 -3.51 13.48
CA GLY A 140 3.35 -3.07 14.19
C GLY A 140 2.09 -3.23 13.34
N ILE A 141 0.93 -2.97 13.95
CA ILE A 141 -0.39 -3.09 13.30
C ILE A 141 -0.90 -1.70 12.97
N VAL A 142 -1.35 -1.46 11.74
CA VAL A 142 -1.94 -0.19 11.35
C VAL A 142 -3.28 0.01 12.06
N PHE A 143 -3.40 1.07 12.86
CA PHE A 143 -4.66 1.45 13.52
C PHE A 143 -5.20 2.81 13.05
N TYR A 144 -4.37 3.61 12.36
CA TYR A 144 -4.77 4.91 11.84
C TYR A 144 -4.06 5.21 10.54
N LYS A 145 -4.79 5.84 9.59
CA LYS A 145 -4.20 6.46 8.42
C LYS A 145 -4.99 7.68 7.96
N ASP A 146 -4.28 8.60 7.34
CA ASP A 146 -4.83 9.62 6.46
C ASP A 146 -3.95 9.74 5.20
N ASN A 147 -4.07 10.84 4.47
CA ASN A 147 -3.27 11.08 3.26
C ASN A 147 -1.80 11.41 3.55
N SER A 148 -1.46 11.82 4.78
CA SER A 148 -0.13 12.30 5.17
C SER A 148 0.63 11.29 6.03
N ILE A 149 -0.07 10.57 6.90
CA ILE A 149 0.54 9.66 7.87
C ILE A 149 -0.20 8.34 8.00
N THR A 150 0.56 7.32 8.40
CA THR A 150 0.06 6.03 8.88
C THR A 150 0.64 5.77 10.26
N LYS A 151 -0.18 5.34 11.23
CA LYS A 151 0.27 5.00 12.58
C LYS A 151 0.14 3.51 12.86
N LEU A 152 1.21 2.96 13.39
CA LEU A 152 1.30 1.57 13.84
C LEU A 152 1.22 1.52 15.36
N VAL A 153 0.49 0.55 15.90
CA VAL A 153 0.56 0.18 17.32
C VAL A 153 1.48 -1.03 17.48
N SER A 154 2.18 -1.11 18.60
CA SER A 154 3.00 -2.27 18.94
C SER A 154 2.14 -3.53 19.07
N ILE A 155 2.62 -4.64 18.51
CA ILE A 155 1.99 -5.96 18.70
C ILE A 155 2.04 -6.34 20.19
N ALA A 156 3.19 -6.09 20.82
CA ALA A 156 3.40 -6.31 22.25
C ALA A 156 2.74 -5.22 23.10
N GLU A 157 2.38 -5.62 24.32
CA GLU A 157 2.02 -4.76 25.45
C GLU A 157 3.02 -5.00 26.57
N SER A 158 3.16 -4.05 27.49
CA SER A 158 4.00 -4.26 28.68
C SER A 158 3.51 -5.47 29.47
N ASN A 159 4.43 -6.36 29.85
CA ASN A 159 4.08 -7.55 30.64
C ASN A 159 3.78 -7.23 32.12
N THR A 160 4.09 -6.01 32.55
CA THR A 160 3.83 -5.49 33.88
C THR A 160 3.19 -4.13 33.77
N LYS A 161 2.53 -3.71 34.86
CA LYS A 161 2.14 -2.31 35.05
C LYS A 161 3.40 -1.46 35.23
N LEU A 162 3.32 -0.20 34.82
CA LEU A 162 4.43 0.74 34.86
C LEU A 162 3.97 2.07 35.46
N CYS A 163 4.89 2.81 36.09
CA CYS A 163 4.65 4.21 36.41
C CYS A 163 4.78 5.06 35.14
N TRP A 164 3.98 6.11 35.06
CA TRP A 164 4.15 7.16 34.04
C TRP A 164 5.41 7.99 34.34
N CYS A 165 5.58 8.39 35.61
CA CYS A 165 6.78 9.04 36.14
C CYS A 165 6.94 8.70 37.63
N ILE A 166 8.15 8.33 38.07
CA ILE A 166 8.41 7.98 39.48
C ILE A 166 8.60 9.20 40.39
N GLU A 167 8.84 10.36 39.80
CA GLU A 167 8.95 11.65 40.50
C GLU A 167 7.65 12.45 40.37
N ASP A 168 7.37 13.29 41.37
CA ASP A 168 6.25 14.24 41.31
C ASP A 168 6.72 15.51 40.59
N VAL A 169 6.68 15.47 39.26
CA VAL A 169 7.14 16.57 38.39
C VAL A 169 6.07 16.97 37.38
N VAL A 170 5.91 18.28 37.25
CA VAL A 170 5.13 18.91 36.18
C VAL A 170 5.94 18.84 34.90
N THR A 171 5.35 18.29 33.84
CA THR A 171 5.98 18.25 32.52
C THR A 171 5.21 19.13 31.54
N SER A 172 5.77 19.32 30.35
CA SER A 172 5.05 20.00 29.26
C SER A 172 4.47 19.02 28.24
N ALA A 173 4.45 17.72 28.54
CA ALA A 173 4.00 16.64 27.66
C ALA A 173 2.46 16.59 27.52
N THR A 174 1.85 17.71 27.13
CA THR A 174 0.39 17.92 27.14
C THR A 174 -0.28 17.78 25.77
N ASN A 175 0.45 17.40 24.72
CA ASN A 175 -0.16 17.22 23.39
C ASN A 175 -1.14 16.04 23.44
N GLN A 176 -2.40 16.28 23.07
CA GLN A 176 -3.46 15.28 23.16
C GLN A 176 -3.57 14.40 21.91
N TYR A 177 -2.91 14.77 20.81
CA TYR A 177 -3.05 14.13 19.49
C TYR A 177 -1.74 13.55 18.92
N ASN A 178 -0.60 13.97 19.47
CA ASN A 178 0.71 13.54 19.00
C ASN A 178 1.64 13.17 20.18
N GLY A 179 1.72 11.88 20.48
CA GLY A 179 2.57 11.34 21.52
C GLY A 179 4.05 11.43 21.18
N ALA A 180 4.42 11.57 19.89
CA ALA A 180 5.82 11.77 19.51
C ALA A 180 6.35 13.12 20.04
N ASP A 181 5.52 14.18 20.00
CA ASP A 181 5.87 15.49 20.57
C ASP A 181 6.05 15.40 22.09
N ASN A 182 5.19 14.64 22.76
CA ASN A 182 5.28 14.41 24.21
C ASN A 182 6.54 13.62 24.56
N MET A 183 6.82 12.54 23.82
CA MET A 183 8.04 11.74 23.97
C MET A 183 9.29 12.61 23.79
N ALA A 184 9.31 13.51 22.80
CA ALA A 184 10.43 14.43 22.59
C ALA A 184 10.67 15.35 23.81
N LYS A 185 9.59 15.86 24.41
CA LYS A 185 9.66 16.68 25.64
C LYS A 185 10.18 15.89 26.84
N ILE A 186 9.73 14.65 27.01
CA ILE A 186 10.22 13.77 28.09
C ILE A 186 11.69 13.41 27.89
N LYS A 187 12.10 13.06 26.66
CA LYS A 187 13.50 12.76 26.33
C LYS A 187 14.46 13.93 26.55
N ALA A 188 13.95 15.16 26.59
CA ALA A 188 14.74 16.36 26.90
C ALA A 188 15.01 16.54 28.41
N ILE A 189 14.33 15.79 29.28
CA ILE A 189 14.50 15.84 30.73
C ILE A 189 15.71 14.98 31.13
N ASN A 190 16.60 15.52 31.95
CA ASN A 190 17.75 14.75 32.45
C ASN A 190 17.27 13.58 33.31
N GLY A 191 17.80 12.37 33.06
CA GLY A 191 17.41 11.16 33.78
C GLY A 191 16.09 10.53 33.31
N TRP A 192 15.53 10.95 32.16
CA TRP A 192 14.22 10.49 31.72
C TRP A 192 14.10 8.95 31.61
N GLU A 193 15.18 8.29 31.22
CA GLU A 193 15.24 6.83 31.05
C GLU A 193 15.00 6.07 32.35
N THR A 194 15.31 6.69 33.49
CA THR A 194 15.06 6.14 34.81
C THR A 194 13.71 6.62 35.35
N ASN A 195 13.40 7.91 35.13
CA ASN A 195 12.29 8.55 35.80
C ASN A 195 10.93 8.34 35.14
N TYR A 196 10.89 7.93 33.86
CA TYR A 196 9.66 7.74 33.08
C TYR A 196 9.55 6.31 32.50
N PRO A 197 9.26 5.29 33.33
CA PRO A 197 9.27 3.89 32.92
C PRO A 197 8.36 3.57 31.72
N ALA A 198 7.14 4.14 31.67
CA ALA A 198 6.23 3.95 30.54
C ALA A 198 6.82 4.43 29.20
N PHE A 199 7.47 5.61 29.19
CA PHE A 199 8.13 6.14 28.00
C PHE A 199 9.38 5.33 27.65
N LYS A 200 10.15 4.93 28.67
CA LYS A 200 11.33 4.09 28.49
C LYS A 200 10.99 2.75 27.85
N TRP A 201 9.89 2.11 28.29
CA TRP A 201 9.42 0.86 27.69
C TRP A 201 9.15 1.01 26.18
N CYS A 202 8.47 2.09 25.76
CA CYS A 202 8.26 2.36 24.34
C CYS A 202 9.59 2.55 23.59
N ALA A 203 10.52 3.34 24.15
CA ALA A 203 11.80 3.60 23.52
C ALA A 203 12.68 2.35 23.38
N ASP A 204 12.54 1.38 24.29
CA ASP A 204 13.28 0.11 24.25
C ASP A 204 12.80 -0.85 23.15
N LEU A 205 11.63 -0.61 22.55
CA LEU A 205 11.19 -1.35 21.36
C LEU A 205 11.97 -0.96 20.09
N GLY A 206 12.71 0.14 20.12
CA GLY A 206 13.53 0.64 19.02
C GLY A 206 13.23 2.10 18.66
N ASP A 207 14.07 2.64 17.78
CA ASP A 207 13.99 4.04 17.37
C ASP A 207 12.63 4.40 16.75
N GLY A 208 12.08 5.54 17.18
CA GLY A 208 10.84 6.11 16.69
C GLY A 208 9.55 5.63 17.39
N TRP A 209 9.62 4.58 18.21
CA TRP A 209 8.49 4.21 19.07
C TRP A 209 8.27 5.26 20.17
N TYR A 210 7.01 5.59 20.42
CA TYR A 210 6.61 6.54 21.47
C TYR A 210 5.37 6.07 22.23
N LEU A 211 5.20 6.61 23.43
CA LEU A 211 3.98 6.43 24.23
C LEU A 211 2.87 7.28 23.58
N PRO A 212 1.77 6.69 23.09
CA PRO A 212 0.72 7.42 22.38
C PRO A 212 0.08 8.51 23.22
N ALA A 213 -0.34 9.60 22.60
CA ALA A 213 -1.20 10.61 23.23
C ALA A 213 -2.62 10.08 23.40
N VAL A 214 -3.43 10.79 24.20
CA VAL A 214 -4.73 10.30 24.66
C VAL A 214 -5.68 10.01 23.49
N TYR A 215 -5.70 10.86 22.47
CA TYR A 215 -6.56 10.63 21.31
C TYR A 215 -6.00 9.61 20.31
N GLU A 216 -4.70 9.33 20.34
CA GLU A 216 -4.15 8.20 19.58
C GLU A 216 -4.60 6.86 20.17
N LEU A 217 -4.66 6.74 21.50
CA LEU A 217 -5.24 5.55 22.15
C LEU A 217 -6.73 5.42 21.90
N VAL A 218 -7.48 6.53 21.92
CA VAL A 218 -8.90 6.52 21.55
C VAL A 218 -9.10 6.05 20.11
N ASP A 219 -8.27 6.52 19.17
CA ASP A 219 -8.35 6.06 17.78
C ASP A 219 -7.92 4.60 17.62
N PHE A 220 -6.94 4.13 18.40
CA PHE A 220 -6.55 2.72 18.47
C PHE A 220 -7.70 1.83 18.93
N PHE A 221 -8.38 2.16 20.04
CA PHE A 221 -9.47 1.34 20.56
C PHE A 221 -10.71 1.34 19.67
N LYS A 222 -10.94 2.38 18.85
CA LYS A 222 -11.97 2.33 17.78
C LYS A 222 -11.72 1.22 16.77
N GLN A 223 -10.47 0.77 16.62
CA GLN A 223 -10.08 -0.33 15.73
C GLN A 223 -9.88 -1.65 16.47
N ALA A 224 -10.27 -1.78 17.75
CA ALA A 224 -9.99 -2.96 18.56
C ALA A 224 -10.47 -4.26 17.91
N GLN A 225 -11.65 -4.26 17.26
CA GLN A 225 -12.19 -5.44 16.57
C GLN A 225 -11.24 -5.94 15.47
N ILE A 226 -10.92 -5.10 14.49
CA ILE A 226 -10.08 -5.49 13.35
C ILE A 226 -8.64 -5.82 13.78
N ILE A 227 -8.16 -5.17 14.85
CA ILE A 227 -6.85 -5.47 15.42
C ILE A 227 -6.86 -6.84 16.14
N ASN A 228 -7.92 -7.17 16.89
CA ASN A 228 -8.05 -8.49 17.52
C ASN A 228 -8.16 -9.61 16.49
N GLU A 229 -8.91 -9.41 15.40
CA GLU A 229 -8.94 -10.34 14.25
C GLU A 229 -7.51 -10.55 13.69
N THR A 230 -6.78 -9.46 13.47
CA THR A 230 -5.38 -9.51 12.98
C THR A 230 -4.46 -10.25 13.97
N LEU A 231 -4.57 -9.98 15.26
CA LEU A 231 -3.76 -10.61 16.30
C LEU A 231 -4.02 -12.12 16.34
N GLU A 232 -5.29 -12.54 16.29
CA GLU A 232 -5.70 -13.94 16.31
C GLU A 232 -5.20 -14.71 15.09
N GLU A 233 -5.40 -14.17 13.88
CA GLU A 233 -4.94 -14.79 12.63
C GLU A 233 -3.42 -15.02 12.61
N ASN A 234 -2.68 -14.22 13.37
CA ASN A 234 -1.23 -14.29 13.46
C ASN A 234 -0.71 -14.91 14.77
N GLY A 235 -1.58 -15.51 15.59
CA GLY A 235 -1.21 -16.25 16.80
C GLY A 235 -0.76 -15.40 17.98
N TYR A 236 -1.17 -14.13 18.03
CA TYR A 236 -0.95 -13.24 19.16
C TYR A 236 -2.19 -13.18 20.07
N ASN A 237 -1.98 -12.75 21.32
CA ASN A 237 -3.07 -12.50 22.25
C ASN A 237 -3.86 -11.27 21.80
N HIS A 238 -5.19 -11.32 21.97
CA HIS A 238 -6.06 -10.16 21.84
C HIS A 238 -5.65 -9.03 22.80
N ILE A 239 -6.12 -7.82 22.49
CA ILE A 239 -6.15 -6.69 23.40
C ILE A 239 -6.93 -7.12 24.66
N ASN A 240 -6.40 -6.78 25.84
CA ASN A 240 -7.07 -7.11 27.10
C ASN A 240 -8.01 -5.96 27.50
N GLU A 241 -9.31 -6.24 27.50
CA GLU A 241 -10.37 -5.27 27.78
C GLU A 241 -10.33 -4.71 29.22
N ASP A 242 -9.77 -5.46 30.16
CA ASP A 242 -9.61 -5.05 31.56
C ASP A 242 -8.38 -4.15 31.78
N HIS A 243 -7.49 -4.03 30.78
CA HIS A 243 -6.27 -3.25 30.90
C HIS A 243 -6.50 -1.79 30.53
N LEU A 244 -6.07 -0.91 31.44
CA LEU A 244 -6.01 0.53 31.20
C LEU A 244 -4.61 0.87 30.64
N LEU A 245 -4.57 1.62 29.54
CA LEU A 245 -3.32 2.03 28.89
C LEU A 245 -2.94 3.44 29.26
N TRP A 246 -1.68 3.65 29.64
CA TRP A 246 -1.11 4.99 29.81
C TRP A 246 -1.06 5.74 28.49
N SER A 247 -1.52 6.99 28.52
CA SER A 247 -1.23 8.00 27.51
C SER A 247 0.01 8.80 27.89
N SER A 248 0.75 9.31 26.90
CA SER A 248 1.81 10.31 27.13
C SER A 248 1.30 11.69 27.48
N THR A 249 -0.01 11.92 27.39
CA THR A 249 -0.64 13.20 27.72
C THR A 249 -0.64 13.40 29.24
N ASP A 250 0.20 14.33 29.68
CA ASP A 250 0.22 14.91 31.02
C ASP A 250 -1.06 15.74 31.26
N ALA A 251 -1.66 15.63 32.45
CA ALA A 251 -2.86 16.38 32.85
C ALA A 251 -2.53 17.70 33.55
N THR A 252 -1.31 18.22 33.37
CA THR A 252 -0.85 19.53 33.86
C THR A 252 -1.88 20.62 33.57
N GLY A 253 -2.21 21.41 34.60
CA GLY A 253 -3.26 22.44 34.56
C GLY A 253 -4.67 21.92 34.85
N ILE A 254 -4.85 20.61 34.98
CA ILE A 254 -6.08 19.97 35.51
C ILE A 254 -5.75 19.30 36.84
N GLU A 255 -4.75 18.41 36.84
CA GLU A 255 -4.22 17.72 38.02
C GLU A 255 -2.72 17.45 37.78
N ASP A 256 -1.87 18.30 38.36
CA ASP A 256 -0.44 18.39 38.02
C ASP A 256 0.36 17.10 38.29
N SER A 257 -0.11 16.26 39.21
CA SER A 257 0.50 14.97 39.54
C SER A 257 -0.09 13.81 38.75
N ALA A 258 -0.98 14.05 37.77
CA ALA A 258 -1.69 13.01 37.03
C ALA A 258 -1.42 13.02 35.52
N ALA A 259 -1.63 11.87 34.89
CA ALA A 259 -1.64 11.70 33.43
C ALA A 259 -2.89 10.92 33.01
N TYR A 260 -3.19 10.98 31.70
CA TYR A 260 -4.35 10.29 31.15
C TYR A 260 -4.11 8.79 30.99
N ILE A 261 -5.16 8.03 31.24
CA ILE A 261 -5.28 6.61 30.88
C ILE A 261 -6.51 6.41 30.00
N VAL A 262 -6.49 5.36 29.18
CA VAL A 262 -7.59 5.01 28.27
C VAL A 262 -7.90 3.52 28.38
N GLY A 263 -9.18 3.19 28.54
CA GLY A 263 -9.71 1.82 28.45
C GLY A 263 -10.35 1.53 27.09
N GLU A 264 -10.64 0.26 26.80
CA GLU A 264 -11.16 -0.17 25.49
C GLU A 264 -12.52 0.43 25.12
N ASP A 265 -13.38 0.67 26.12
CA ASP A 265 -14.67 1.35 25.94
C ASP A 265 -14.55 2.84 25.59
N GLY A 266 -13.33 3.34 25.40
CA GLY A 266 -13.01 4.75 25.16
C GLY A 266 -13.09 5.58 26.44
N MET A 267 -13.18 4.95 27.62
CA MET A 267 -13.23 5.67 28.87
C MET A 267 -11.89 6.36 29.13
N LEU A 268 -11.97 7.67 29.36
CA LEU A 268 -10.84 8.50 29.76
C LEU A 268 -10.79 8.56 31.30
N GLY A 269 -9.62 8.29 31.85
CA GLY A 269 -9.34 8.43 33.28
C GLY A 269 -8.11 9.28 33.54
N LEU A 270 -8.01 9.77 34.77
CA LEU A 270 -6.78 10.33 35.32
C LEU A 270 -6.23 9.37 36.38
N ARG A 271 -4.91 9.23 36.40
CA ARG A 271 -4.17 8.47 37.41
C ARG A 271 -2.93 9.24 37.82
N TYR A 272 -2.56 9.14 39.10
CA TYR A 272 -1.31 9.72 39.59
C TYR A 272 -0.13 9.08 38.87
N LYS A 273 0.78 9.91 38.37
CA LYS A 273 1.91 9.51 37.51
C LYS A 273 2.82 8.47 38.18
N SER A 274 2.95 8.55 39.51
CA SER A 274 3.82 7.74 40.35
C SER A 274 3.27 6.36 40.69
N ILE A 275 2.02 6.06 40.36
CA ILE A 275 1.42 4.76 40.65
C ILE A 275 1.70 3.79 39.51
N GLU A 276 2.12 2.58 39.88
CA GLU A 276 2.39 1.48 38.97
C GLU A 276 1.10 0.67 38.70
N ASP A 277 0.10 1.29 38.07
CA ASP A 277 -1.25 0.70 37.94
C ASP A 277 -1.71 0.34 36.52
N SER A 278 -1.04 0.85 35.50
CA SER A 278 -1.51 0.80 34.10
C SER A 278 -0.46 0.26 33.14
N PHE A 279 -0.92 -0.27 32.00
CA PHE A 279 -0.11 -0.93 30.98
C PHE A 279 0.27 0.04 29.86
N VAL A 280 1.14 -0.41 28.95
CA VAL A 280 1.64 0.40 27.85
C VAL A 280 1.64 -0.37 26.54
N ARG A 281 1.17 0.29 25.48
CA ARG A 281 1.49 -0.01 24.08
C ARG A 281 2.17 1.20 23.46
N ALA A 282 3.06 0.96 22.51
CA ALA A 282 3.76 2.03 21.82
C ALA A 282 3.10 2.30 20.46
N VAL A 283 3.28 3.52 19.96
CA VAL A 283 2.90 3.92 18.60
C VAL A 283 4.13 4.35 17.80
N TYR A 284 4.10 4.10 16.50
CA TYR A 284 5.09 4.52 15.53
C TYR A 284 4.39 5.20 14.34
N THR A 285 4.94 6.30 13.84
CA THR A 285 4.39 7.05 12.70
C THR A 285 5.22 6.85 11.44
N ILE A 286 4.55 6.60 10.31
CA ILE A 286 5.11 6.55 8.96
C ILE A 286 4.55 7.75 8.19
N GLU A 287 5.43 8.53 7.54
CA GLU A 287 5.02 9.54 6.56
C GLU A 287 4.69 8.85 5.22
N ASN A 288 3.53 9.18 4.65
CA ASN A 288 3.03 8.57 3.41
C ASN A 288 3.59 9.21 2.14
#